data_AF-A0A3N1HQ43-F1
#
_entry.id   AF-A0A3N1HQ43-F1
#
_cell.length_a   1.000
_cell.length_b   1.000
_cell.length_c   1.000
_cell.angle_alpha   90.00
_cell.angle_beta   90.00
_cell.angle_gamma   90.00
#
_symmetry.space_group_name_H-M   'P 1'
#
loop_
_entity.id
_entity.type
_entity.pdbx_description
1 polymer ?
#
loop_
_entity_poly.entity_id
_entity_poly.type
_entity_poly.pdbx_seq_one_letter_code
_entity_poly.pdbx_strand_id
1 'polypeptide(L)'
;MAHLASQSQNRPQTGSTRPAAPAAPAQERSVGQLVVAVKRDLLALVKSEVALAKAEIAGEAKTAGIGAGMFAGAALFGFLALVFLLVAGSLALALVLPTWAAFLVVGGVLLLLAGLLALVGKSRVSKVGTPERTVRTAQGSIAALKGQR
;
A
#
# COMPACT_ATOMS: atom_id res chain seq x y z
N MET A 1 -34.50 21.70 29.23
CA MET A 1 -35.35 22.90 29.17
C MET A 1 -34.65 23.94 28.31
N ALA A 2 -35.40 24.52 27.38
CA ALA A 2 -35.10 25.73 26.59
C ALA A 2 -33.87 25.70 25.66
N HIS A 3 -34.08 25.34 24.39
CA HIS A 3 -33.58 26.12 23.24
C HIS A 3 -34.39 25.72 21.98
N LEU A 4 -35.71 25.90 22.07
CA LEU A 4 -36.62 26.07 20.93
C LEU A 4 -36.82 27.59 20.79
N ALA A 5 -36.11 28.24 19.87
CA ALA A 5 -36.51 29.54 19.34
C ALA A 5 -35.59 29.98 18.19
N SER A 6 -36.23 30.54 17.16
CA SER A 6 -35.68 31.46 16.17
C SER A 6 -34.63 30.94 15.19
N GLN A 7 -35.10 30.41 14.07
CA GLN A 7 -35.08 31.24 12.85
C GLN A 7 -36.08 30.73 11.81
N SER A 8 -37.31 31.22 11.98
CA SER A 8 -38.20 31.52 10.88
C SER A 8 -37.57 32.63 10.04
N GLN A 9 -37.01 32.28 8.88
CA GLN A 9 -36.79 33.26 7.82
C GLN A 9 -37.33 32.72 6.49
N ASN A 10 -38.64 32.49 6.51
CA ASN A 10 -39.45 32.37 5.32
C ASN A 10 -39.75 33.79 4.81
N ARG A 11 -39.00 34.27 3.82
CA ARG A 11 -39.35 35.50 3.08
C ARG A 11 -40.06 35.09 1.78
N PRO A 12 -41.33 35.45 1.58
CA PRO A 12 -41.91 35.43 0.24
C PRO A 12 -41.23 36.55 -0.58
N GLN A 13 -40.40 36.16 -1.55
CA GLN A 13 -39.93 37.09 -2.56
C GLN A 13 -41.08 37.36 -3.53
N THR A 14 -41.62 38.57 -3.43
CA THR A 14 -42.59 39.18 -4.32
C THR A 14 -42.05 39.25 -5.76
N GLY A 15 -42.96 39.02 -6.71
CA GLY A 15 -42.67 38.79 -8.12
C GLY A 15 -41.88 39.91 -8.80
N SER A 16 -40.85 39.50 -9.52
CA SER A 16 -40.31 40.21 -10.68
C SER A 16 -40.70 39.40 -11.91
N THR A 17 -41.81 39.79 -12.55
CA THR A 17 -42.20 39.32 -13.88
C THR A 17 -41.16 39.83 -14.89
N ARG A 18 -40.08 39.06 -15.06
CA ARG A 18 -39.17 39.20 -16.20
C ARG A 18 -39.95 38.82 -17.46
N PRO A 19 -39.90 39.60 -18.55
CA PRO A 19 -40.51 39.20 -19.81
C PRO A 19 -39.97 37.81 -20.19
N ALA A 20 -40.88 36.88 -20.46
CA ALA A 20 -40.52 35.57 -20.97
C ALA A 20 -39.72 35.77 -22.27
N ALA A 21 -38.40 35.62 -22.16
CA ALA A 21 -37.55 35.43 -23.33
C ALA A 21 -38.11 34.22 -24.08
N PRO A 22 -38.20 34.28 -25.42
CA PRO A 22 -38.81 33.21 -26.22
C PRO A 22 -38.20 31.89 -25.78
N ALA A 23 -39.05 30.96 -25.36
CA ALA A 23 -38.66 29.59 -25.06
C ALA A 23 -37.84 29.10 -26.25
N ALA A 24 -36.52 29.01 -26.06
CA ALA A 24 -35.65 28.38 -27.03
C ALA A 24 -36.29 27.02 -27.32
N PRO A 25 -36.44 26.64 -28.60
CA PRO A 25 -37.16 25.44 -28.97
C PRO A 25 -36.62 24.29 -28.13
N ALA A 26 -37.51 23.56 -27.47
CA ALA A 26 -37.18 22.30 -26.83
C ALA A 26 -36.69 21.37 -27.93
N GLN A 27 -35.41 21.50 -28.26
CA GLN A 27 -34.75 20.73 -29.28
C GLN A 27 -34.69 19.33 -28.69
N GLU A 28 -35.59 18.46 -29.15
CA GLU A 28 -35.60 17.05 -28.79
C GLU A 28 -34.17 16.54 -28.94
N ARG A 29 -33.53 16.25 -27.80
CA ARG A 29 -32.14 15.77 -27.82
C ARG A 29 -32.15 14.51 -28.66
N SER A 30 -31.45 14.54 -29.79
CA SER A 30 -31.42 13.38 -30.67
C SER A 30 -30.85 12.18 -29.91
N VAL A 31 -31.27 10.97 -30.29
CA VAL A 31 -30.76 9.72 -29.69
C VAL A 31 -29.22 9.68 -29.71
N GLY A 32 -28.59 10.30 -30.72
CA GLY A 32 -27.14 10.46 -30.79
C GLY A 32 -26.55 11.33 -29.68
N GLN A 33 -27.21 12.41 -29.26
CA GLN A 33 -26.77 13.27 -28.16
C GLN A 33 -26.91 12.58 -26.79
N LEU A 34 -27.93 11.73 -26.61
CA LEU A 34 -28.11 10.94 -25.38
C LEU A 34 -27.01 9.88 -25.22
N VAL A 35 -26.66 9.17 -26.29
CA VAL A 35 -25.57 8.18 -26.28
C VAL A 35 -24.23 8.84 -25.96
N VAL A 36 -23.96 10.04 -26.50
CA VAL A 36 -22.75 10.81 -26.17
C VAL A 36 -22.73 11.24 -24.71
N ALA A 37 -23.88 11.64 -24.15
CA ALA A 37 -23.99 12.00 -22.74
C ALA A 37 -23.73 10.80 -21.81
N VAL A 38 -24.36 9.64 -22.07
CA VAL A 38 -24.15 8.43 -21.27
C VAL A 38 -22.70 7.96 -21.32
N LYS A 39 -22.06 7.98 -22.51
CA LYS A 39 -20.63 7.64 -22.63
C LYS A 39 -19.74 8.55 -21.78
N ARG A 40 -20.04 9.86 -21.75
CA ARG A 40 -19.31 10.83 -20.93
C ARG A 40 -19.48 10.56 -19.44
N ASP A 41 -20.68 10.20 -19.00
CA ASP A 41 -20.97 9.92 -17.60
C ASP A 41 -20.29 8.61 -17.15
N LEU A 42 -20.30 7.57 -17.98
CA LEU A 42 -19.55 6.33 -17.73
C LEU A 42 -18.04 6.59 -17.63
N LEU A 43 -17.49 7.43 -18.52
CA LEU A 43 -16.08 7.83 -18.44
C LEU A 43 -15.77 8.64 -17.18
N ALA A 44 -16.71 9.45 -16.70
CA ALA A 44 -16.55 10.20 -15.46
C ALA A 44 -16.54 9.27 -14.24
N LEU A 45 -17.41 8.25 -14.20
CA LEU A 45 -17.43 7.23 -13.15
C LEU A 45 -16.10 6.46 -13.10
N VAL A 46 -15.65 5.91 -14.23
CA VAL A 46 -14.38 5.17 -14.29
C VAL A 46 -13.21 6.04 -13.82
N LYS A 47 -13.18 7.32 -14.22
CA LYS A 47 -12.15 8.26 -13.73
C LYS A 47 -12.23 8.50 -12.24
N SER A 48 -13.44 8.62 -11.66
CA SER A 48 -13.60 8.78 -10.22
C SER A 48 -13.18 7.54 -9.43
N GLU A 49 -13.46 6.35 -9.95
CA GLU A 49 -13.13 5.10 -9.28
C GLU A 49 -11.62 4.83 -9.31
N VAL A 50 -10.97 5.18 -10.43
CA VAL A 50 -9.50 5.21 -10.51
C VAL A 50 -8.91 6.28 -9.57
N ALA A 51 -9.53 7.45 -9.45
CA ALA A 51 -9.05 8.50 -8.54
C ALA A 51 -9.17 8.07 -7.07
N LEU A 52 -10.27 7.39 -6.71
CA LEU A 52 -10.50 6.82 -5.39
C LEU A 52 -9.46 5.74 -5.07
N ALA A 53 -9.30 4.75 -5.97
CA ALA A 53 -8.32 3.69 -5.81
C ALA A 53 -6.89 4.25 -5.68
N LYS A 54 -6.55 5.28 -6.45
CA LYS A 54 -5.26 5.98 -6.30
C LYS A 54 -5.12 6.65 -4.93
N ALA A 55 -6.16 7.27 -4.41
CA ALA A 55 -6.13 7.93 -3.11
C ALA A 55 -5.97 6.91 -1.97
N GLU A 56 -6.68 5.78 -2.05
CA GLU A 56 -6.60 4.68 -1.09
C GLU A 56 -5.19 4.05 -1.10
N ILE A 57 -4.70 3.67 -2.29
CA ILE A 57 -3.34 3.11 -2.44
C ILE A 57 -2.28 4.11 -1.99
N ALA A 58 -2.43 5.41 -2.26
CA ALA A 58 -1.46 6.41 -1.83
C ALA A 58 -1.39 6.53 -0.30
N GLY A 59 -2.54 6.49 0.38
CA GLY A 59 -2.60 6.48 1.85
C GLY A 59 -1.98 5.23 2.47
N GLU A 60 -2.31 4.06 1.91
CA GLU A 60 -1.74 2.78 2.34
C GLU A 60 -0.23 2.73 2.09
N ALA A 61 0.23 3.12 0.91
CA ALA A 61 1.65 3.14 0.53
C ALA A 61 2.46 4.08 1.42
N LYS A 62 1.91 5.24 1.80
CA LYS A 62 2.59 6.15 2.73
C LYS A 62 2.77 5.51 4.11
N THR A 63 1.72 4.90 4.64
CA THR A 63 1.76 4.26 5.97
C THR A 63 2.70 3.05 5.95
N ALA A 64 2.60 2.22 4.93
CA ALA A 64 3.52 1.11 4.69
C ALA A 64 4.97 1.58 4.53
N GLY A 65 5.20 2.69 3.81
CA GLY A 65 6.52 3.28 3.61
C GLY A 65 7.14 3.82 4.91
N ILE A 66 6.35 4.51 5.74
CA ILE A 66 6.80 4.96 7.07
C ILE A 66 7.12 3.74 7.94
N GLY A 67 6.24 2.75 7.98
CA GLY A 67 6.46 1.50 8.73
C GLY A 67 7.74 0.79 8.28
N ALA A 68 7.93 0.61 6.97
CA ALA A 68 9.14 0.03 6.40
C ALA A 68 10.39 0.82 6.76
N GLY A 69 10.32 2.17 6.70
CA GLY A 69 11.42 3.05 7.12
C GLY A 69 11.75 2.92 8.61
N MET A 70 10.74 2.86 9.48
CA MET A 70 10.92 2.64 10.92
C MET A 70 11.53 1.28 11.21
N PHE A 71 11.08 0.22 10.53
CA PHE A 71 11.66 -1.12 10.66
C PHE A 71 13.11 -1.17 10.15
N ALA A 72 13.42 -0.51 9.04
CA ALA A 72 14.79 -0.40 8.55
C ALA A 72 15.69 0.34 9.54
N GLY A 73 15.21 1.45 10.11
CA GLY A 73 15.90 2.18 11.17
C GLY A 73 16.12 1.32 12.42
N ALA A 74 15.07 0.63 12.90
CA ALA A 74 15.16 -0.27 14.03
C ALA A 74 16.14 -1.43 13.79
N ALA A 75 16.16 -1.99 12.57
CA ALA A 75 17.12 -3.03 12.20
C ALA A 75 18.55 -2.51 12.22
N LEU A 76 18.80 -1.30 11.69
CA LEU A 76 20.12 -0.67 11.71
C LEU A 76 20.60 -0.39 13.14
N PHE A 77 19.80 0.30 13.95
CA PHE A 77 20.16 0.62 15.33
C PHE A 77 20.26 -0.64 16.20
N GLY A 78 19.37 -1.61 16.00
CA GLY A 78 19.44 -2.91 16.67
C GLY A 78 20.71 -3.68 16.30
N PHE A 79 21.12 -3.65 15.02
CA PHE A 79 22.38 -4.25 14.58
C PHE A 79 23.59 -3.56 15.21
N LEU A 80 23.63 -2.21 15.23
CA LEU A 80 24.70 -1.47 15.91
C LEU A 80 24.75 -1.80 17.40
N ALA A 81 23.62 -1.75 18.10
CA ALA A 81 23.54 -2.11 19.52
C ALA A 81 24.03 -3.53 19.78
N LEU A 82 23.69 -4.49 18.91
CA LEU A 82 24.18 -5.86 18.99
C LEU A 82 25.71 -5.92 18.83
N VAL A 83 26.30 -5.19 17.88
CA VAL A 83 27.76 -5.12 17.71
C VAL A 83 28.42 -4.60 19.00
N PHE A 84 27.92 -3.52 19.58
CA PHE A 84 28.44 -2.99 20.85
C PHE A 84 28.30 -3.99 22.00
N LEU A 85 27.17 -4.69 22.11
CA LEU A 85 26.96 -5.74 23.12
C LEU A 85 27.90 -6.92 22.94
N LEU A 86 28.18 -7.34 21.71
CA LEU A 86 29.13 -8.42 21.42
C LEU A 86 30.56 -8.03 21.80
N VAL A 87 30.98 -6.80 21.49
CA VAL A 87 32.28 -6.27 21.91
C VAL A 87 32.35 -6.17 23.43
N ALA A 88 31.34 -5.59 24.07
CA ALA A 88 31.27 -5.46 25.53
C ALA A 88 31.29 -6.84 26.22
N GLY A 89 30.52 -7.81 25.71
CA GLY A 89 30.51 -9.18 26.22
C GLY A 89 31.86 -9.88 26.03
N SER A 90 32.52 -9.68 24.89
CA SER A 90 33.87 -10.22 24.64
C SER A 90 34.89 -9.61 25.61
N LEU A 91 34.83 -8.30 25.86
CA LEU A 91 35.70 -7.62 26.82
C LEU A 91 35.41 -8.04 28.27
N ALA A 92 34.14 -8.25 28.63
CA ALA A 92 33.77 -8.78 29.94
C ALA A 92 34.31 -10.20 30.14
N LEU A 93 34.25 -11.04 29.11
CA LEU A 93 34.82 -12.39 29.15
C LEU A 93 36.36 -12.36 29.17
N ALA A 94 36.97 -11.32 28.59
CA ALA A 94 38.40 -11.09 28.67
C ALA A 94 38.91 -10.71 30.08
N LEU A 95 38.02 -10.49 31.06
CA LEU A 95 38.41 -10.35 32.47
C LEU A 95 38.88 -11.68 33.08
N VAL A 96 38.47 -12.82 32.50
CA VAL A 96 38.76 -14.16 33.00
C VAL A 96 39.50 -15.05 31.98
N LEU A 97 39.53 -14.66 30.70
CA LEU A 97 40.27 -15.33 29.63
C LEU A 97 41.20 -14.35 28.90
N PRO A 98 42.25 -14.82 28.19
CA PRO A 98 42.97 -14.00 27.23
C PRO A 98 42.01 -13.39 26.20
N THR A 99 42.27 -12.14 25.80
CA THR A 99 41.41 -11.37 24.89
C THR A 99 41.10 -12.14 23.61
N TRP A 100 42.11 -12.72 22.95
CA TRP A 100 41.91 -13.49 21.72
C TRP A 100 40.94 -14.68 21.91
N ALA A 101 41.01 -15.39 23.03
CA ALA A 101 40.14 -16.52 23.32
C ALA A 101 38.70 -16.07 23.59
N ALA A 102 38.51 -14.96 24.30
CA ALA A 102 37.19 -14.39 24.55
C ALA A 102 36.45 -14.04 23.25
N PHE A 103 37.12 -13.36 22.31
CA PHE A 103 36.54 -13.05 21.00
C PHE A 103 36.26 -14.32 20.17
N LEU A 104 37.10 -15.36 20.26
CA LEU A 104 36.84 -16.63 19.58
C LEU A 104 35.62 -17.37 20.15
N VAL A 105 35.40 -17.34 21.47
CA VAL A 105 34.22 -17.96 22.09
C VAL A 105 32.95 -17.26 21.60
N VAL A 106 32.90 -15.93 21.69
CA VAL A 106 31.73 -15.15 21.25
C VAL A 106 31.49 -15.31 19.75
N GLY A 107 32.56 -15.24 18.93
CA GLY A 107 32.49 -15.47 17.50
C GLY A 107 32.03 -16.88 17.14
N GLY A 108 32.50 -17.90 17.87
CA GLY A 108 32.08 -19.29 17.71
C GLY A 108 30.59 -19.48 17.98
N VAL A 109 30.07 -18.90 19.07
CA VAL A 109 28.63 -18.91 19.37
C VAL A 109 27.81 -18.26 18.26
N LEU A 110 28.25 -17.11 17.74
CA LEU A 110 27.60 -16.45 16.61
C LEU A 110 27.59 -17.31 15.34
N LEU A 111 28.70 -17.99 15.02
CA LEU A 111 28.77 -18.88 13.86
C LEU A 111 27.81 -20.06 13.99
N LEU A 112 27.69 -20.63 15.20
CA LEU A 112 26.72 -21.70 15.46
C LEU A 112 25.28 -21.21 15.27
N LEU A 113 24.94 -20.03 15.81
CA LEU A 113 23.63 -19.42 15.61
C LEU A 113 23.37 -19.10 14.13
N ALA A 114 24.34 -18.52 13.42
CA ALA A 114 24.23 -18.22 12.00
C ALA A 114 24.02 -19.50 11.17
N GLY A 115 24.75 -20.57 11.46
CA GLY A 115 24.58 -21.87 10.82
C GLY A 115 23.17 -22.44 11.05
N LEU A 116 22.66 -22.38 12.28
CA LEU A 116 21.30 -22.83 12.60
C LEU A 116 20.24 -22.01 11.85
N LEU A 117 20.36 -20.68 11.87
CA LEU A 117 19.44 -19.79 11.15
C LEU A 117 19.49 -20.03 9.63
N ALA A 118 20.67 -20.24 9.05
CA ALA A 118 20.82 -20.57 7.64
C ALA A 118 20.16 -21.90 7.27
N LEU A 119 20.30 -22.92 8.11
CA LEU A 119 19.67 -24.23 7.92
C LEU A 119 18.14 -24.14 8.01
N VAL A 120 17.62 -23.46 9.04
CA VAL A 120 16.17 -23.24 9.20
C VAL A 120 15.62 -22.41 8.04
N GLY A 121 16.31 -21.33 7.67
CA GLY A 121 15.95 -20.47 6.54
C GLY A 121 15.90 -21.25 5.23
N LYS A 122 16.93 -22.06 4.94
CA LYS A 122 16.95 -22.96 3.79
C LYS A 122 15.76 -23.92 3.81
N SER A 123 15.47 -24.57 4.94
CA SER A 123 14.33 -25.48 5.06
C SER A 123 12.98 -24.78 4.78
N ARG A 124 12.81 -23.54 5.24
CA ARG A 124 11.59 -22.75 5.03
C ARG A 124 11.44 -22.33 3.57
N VAL A 125 12.51 -21.83 2.95
CA VAL A 125 12.50 -21.40 1.54
C VAL A 125 12.28 -22.60 0.61
N SER A 126 12.94 -23.74 0.87
CA SER A 126 12.76 -24.95 0.07
C SER A 126 11.35 -25.56 0.17
N LYS A 127 10.56 -25.19 1.18
CA LYS A 127 9.16 -25.61 1.33
C LYS A 127 8.16 -24.70 0.63
N VAL A 128 8.59 -23.53 0.16
CA VAL A 128 7.73 -22.65 -0.66
C VAL A 128 7.67 -23.24 -2.06
N GLY A 129 6.63 -24.03 -2.33
CA GLY A 129 6.37 -24.59 -3.66
C GLY A 129 6.22 -23.49 -4.70
N THR A 130 6.73 -23.71 -5.90
CA THR A 130 6.48 -22.84 -7.05
C THR A 130 4.96 -22.69 -7.23
N PRO A 131 4.40 -21.48 -7.44
CA PRO A 131 2.97 -21.30 -7.65
C PRO A 131 2.54 -21.88 -9.00
N GLU A 132 2.41 -23.21 -9.06
CA GLU A 132 2.19 -23.98 -10.28
C GLU A 132 0.91 -23.55 -11.00
N ARG A 133 -0.13 -23.19 -10.25
CA ARG A 133 -1.40 -22.69 -10.81
C ARG A 133 -1.17 -21.39 -11.57
N THR A 134 -0.49 -20.42 -10.98
CA THR A 134 -0.18 -19.12 -11.60
C THR A 134 0.72 -19.30 -12.82
N VAL A 135 1.72 -20.18 -12.73
CA VAL A 135 2.62 -20.49 -13.86
C VAL A 135 1.87 -21.17 -15.01
N ARG A 136 1.00 -22.15 -14.73
CA ARG A 136 0.17 -22.82 -15.75
C ARG A 136 -0.82 -21.86 -16.41
N THR A 137 -1.48 -20.99 -15.65
CA THR A 137 -2.38 -19.99 -16.22
C THR A 137 -1.65 -18.99 -17.11
N ALA A 138 -0.47 -18.53 -16.69
CA ALA A 138 0.37 -17.66 -17.52
C ALA A 138 0.84 -18.35 -18.81
N GLN A 139 1.26 -19.62 -18.72
CA GLN A 139 1.67 -20.42 -19.89
C GLN A 139 0.50 -20.67 -20.85
N GLY A 140 -0.71 -20.95 -20.34
CA GLY A 140 -1.90 -21.14 -21.15
C GLY A 140 -2.27 -19.88 -21.95
N SER A 141 -2.17 -18.70 -21.33
CA SER A 141 -2.41 -17.43 -22.01
C SER A 141 -1.38 -17.15 -23.11
N ILE A 142 -0.11 -17.46 -22.88
CA ILE A 142 0.95 -17.29 -23.88
C ILE A 142 0.79 -18.30 -25.03
N ALA A 143 0.44 -19.55 -24.73
CA ALA A 143 0.20 -20.58 -25.73
C ALA A 143 -1.00 -20.24 -26.64
N ALA A 144 -2.08 -19.69 -26.08
CA ALA A 144 -3.23 -19.22 -26.84
C ALA A 144 -2.89 -18.09 -27.83
N LEU A 145 -1.98 -17.18 -27.46
CA LEU A 145 -1.51 -16.11 -28.33
C LEU A 145 -0.55 -16.60 -29.42
N LYS A 146 0.20 -17.68 -29.16
CA LYS A 146 1.18 -18.25 -30.11
C LYS A 146 0.54 -19.16 -31.16
N GLY A 147 -0.59 -19.81 -30.84
CA GLY A 147 -1.32 -20.68 -31.75
C GLY A 147 -2.16 -19.96 -32.82
N GLN A 148 -2.13 -18.63 -32.86
CA GLN A 148 -2.96 -17.80 -33.74
C GLN A 148 -2.19 -17.14 -34.89
N ARG A 149 -0.98 -17.62 -35.21
CA ARG A 149 -0.21 -17.25 -36.41
C ARG A 149 0.08 -18.48 -37.25
#